data_AF-B3PWJ7-F1
#
_entry.id   AF-B3PWJ7-F1
#
_cell.length_a   1.000
_cell.length_b   1.000
_cell.length_c   1.000
_cell.angle_alpha   90.00
_cell.angle_beta   90.00
_cell.angle_gamma   90.00
#
_symmetry.space_group_name_H-M   'P 1'
#
loop_
_entity.id
_entity.type
_entity.pdbx_description
1 polymer ?
#
loop_
_entity_poly.entity_id
_entity_poly.type
_entity_poly.pdbx_seq_one_letter_code
_entity_poly.pdbx_strand_id
1 'polypeptide(L)'
;MELRRLNGPRLVAYYTGASPPKLQKWLQDRIGTVHTFQGKEEDIVFMVLGADADHRGAAGWAASKPNLLNVALTRAKRRFYIVGDRALWQTLPYFREAANALETVQAREFLARNALVRDPNPVLWD
;
A
#
# COMPACT_ATOMS: atom_id res chain seq x y z
N MET A 1 23.38 6.48 -7.17
CA MET A 1 22.88 5.13 -6.82
C MET A 1 23.89 4.52 -5.87
N GLU A 2 23.51 4.29 -4.63
CA GLU A 2 24.39 3.71 -3.62
C GLU A 2 23.88 2.32 -3.28
N LEU A 3 24.75 1.31 -3.41
CA LEU A 3 24.41 -0.06 -3.04
C LEU A 3 24.72 -0.25 -1.56
N ARG A 4 23.70 -0.50 -0.75
CA ARG A 4 23.89 -0.84 0.67
C ARG A 4 23.40 -2.25 0.94
N ARG A 5 24.16 -2.95 1.78
CA ARG A 5 23.86 -4.30 2.24
C ARG A 5 23.02 -4.19 3.51
N LEU A 6 21.74 -4.53 3.45
CA LEU A 6 20.88 -4.65 4.64
C LEU A 6 20.80 -6.12 5.05
N ASN A 7 21.30 -6.45 6.26
CA ASN A 7 21.15 -7.72 6.99
C ASN A 7 20.70 -8.94 6.16
N GLY A 8 21.55 -9.37 5.21
CA GLY A 8 21.29 -10.48 4.31
C GLY A 8 22.21 -10.48 3.07
N PRO A 9 22.13 -11.51 2.20
CA PRO A 9 22.99 -11.66 1.03
C PRO A 9 22.63 -10.73 -0.14
N ARG A 10 21.58 -9.89 -0.02
CA ARG A 10 21.07 -9.06 -1.12
C ARG A 10 21.57 -7.61 -1.00
N LEU A 11 22.05 -7.08 -2.11
CA LEU A 11 22.33 -5.65 -2.29
C LEU A 11 21.03 -4.95 -2.68
N VAL A 12 20.68 -3.88 -1.97
CA VAL A 12 19.58 -2.99 -2.33
C VAL A 12 20.18 -1.70 -2.89
N ALA A 13 19.73 -1.32 -4.07
CA ALA A 13 20.12 -0.05 -4.67
C ALA A 13 19.24 1.07 -4.13
N TYR A 14 19.86 2.06 -3.50
CA TYR A 14 19.21 3.29 -3.07
C TYR A 14 19.49 4.38 -4.09
N TYR A 15 18.43 5.05 -4.55
CA TYR A 15 18.56 6.29 -5.28
C TYR A 15 18.90 7.39 -4.27
N THR A 16 20.16 7.83 -4.30
CA THR A 16 20.70 8.87 -3.41
C THR A 16 20.60 10.29 -4.00
N GLY A 17 20.05 10.43 -5.20
CA GLY A 17 19.74 11.71 -5.85
C GLY A 17 18.23 11.90 -6.02
N ALA A 18 17.82 13.04 -6.59
CA ALA A 18 16.42 13.27 -6.95
C ALA A 18 15.88 12.13 -7.84
N SER A 19 14.66 11.67 -7.57
CA SER A 19 13.99 10.64 -8.36
C SER A 19 13.96 11.04 -9.85
N PRO A 20 14.19 10.11 -10.80
CA PRO A 20 14.00 10.40 -12.22
C PRO A 20 12.62 11.03 -12.49
N PRO A 21 12.47 12.01 -13.40
CA PRO A 21 11.21 12.73 -13.62
C PRO A 21 10.02 11.80 -13.87
N LYS A 22 10.24 10.68 -14.57
CA LYS A 22 9.22 9.66 -14.83
C LYS A 22 8.78 8.93 -13.55
N LEU A 23 9.70 8.57 -12.66
CA LEU A 23 9.38 8.01 -11.35
C LEU A 23 8.62 9.04 -10.50
N GLN A 24 9.07 10.30 -10.52
CA GLN A 24 8.38 11.36 -9.78
C GLN A 24 6.94 11.55 -10.26
N LYS A 25 6.71 11.59 -11.57
CA LYS A 25 5.36 11.64 -12.14
C LYS A 25 4.53 10.42 -11.75
N TRP A 26 5.11 9.22 -11.83
CA TRP A 26 4.42 8.00 -11.43
C TRP A 26 4.00 8.05 -9.94
N LEU A 27 4.89 8.49 -9.05
CA LEU A 27 4.59 8.65 -7.63
C LEU A 27 3.45 9.67 -7.41
N GLN A 28 3.46 10.80 -8.11
CA GLN A 28 2.41 11.82 -8.03
C GLN A 28 1.04 11.30 -8.51
N ASP A 29 1.04 10.48 -9.56
CA ASP A 29 -0.19 9.97 -10.14
C ASP A 29 -0.79 8.81 -9.33
N ARG A 30 0.06 8.01 -8.66
CA ARG A 30 -0.27 6.71 -8.07
C ARG A 30 -0.09 6.58 -6.56
N ILE A 31 0.46 7.58 -5.87
CA ILE A 31 0.57 7.62 -4.40
C ILE A 31 -0.05 8.90 -3.86
N GLY A 32 -0.92 8.77 -2.87
CA GLY A 32 -1.58 9.91 -2.25
C GLY A 32 -2.62 9.50 -1.21
N THR A 33 -3.44 10.44 -0.80
CA THR A 33 -4.56 10.18 0.12
C THR A 33 -5.79 9.72 -0.67
N VAL A 34 -6.78 9.13 0.00
CA VAL A 34 -8.00 8.66 -0.68
C VAL A 34 -8.65 9.74 -1.55
N HIS A 35 -8.64 11.01 -1.11
CA HIS A 35 -9.22 12.14 -1.83
C HIS A 35 -8.52 12.42 -3.18
N THR A 36 -7.22 12.12 -3.31
CA THR A 36 -6.47 12.37 -4.56
C THR A 36 -6.73 11.33 -5.66
N PHE A 37 -7.49 10.29 -5.35
CA PHE A 37 -7.83 9.20 -6.28
C PHE A 37 -9.27 9.23 -6.80
N GLN A 38 -10.05 10.26 -6.49
CA GLN A 38 -11.42 10.32 -6.99
C GLN A 38 -11.44 10.33 -8.53
N GLY A 39 -12.18 9.39 -9.13
CA GLY A 39 -12.29 9.24 -10.58
C GLY A 39 -11.10 8.53 -11.27
N LYS A 40 -10.08 8.12 -10.51
CA LYS A 40 -8.99 7.25 -11.00
C LYS A 40 -9.32 5.79 -10.73
N GLU A 41 -8.71 4.85 -11.45
CA GLU A 41 -8.79 3.41 -11.18
C GLU A 41 -7.49 2.72 -11.58
N GLU A 42 -7.19 1.58 -10.95
CA GLU A 42 -6.00 0.76 -11.18
C GLU A 42 -6.29 -0.73 -11.06
N ASP A 43 -5.48 -1.57 -11.70
CA ASP A 43 -5.61 -3.03 -11.58
C ASP A 43 -5.45 -3.50 -10.13
N ILE A 44 -4.51 -2.88 -9.40
CA ILE A 44 -4.17 -3.23 -8.03
C ILE A 44 -4.13 -1.96 -7.19
N VAL A 45 -4.80 -1.98 -6.04
CA VAL A 45 -4.80 -0.87 -5.08
C VAL A 45 -4.38 -1.37 -3.71
N PHE A 46 -3.47 -0.63 -3.08
CA PHE A 46 -3.07 -0.81 -1.69
C PHE A 46 -3.61 0.36 -0.86
N MET A 47 -4.53 0.08 0.05
CA MET A 47 -4.96 1.01 1.09
C MET A 47 -4.07 0.83 2.32
N VAL A 48 -3.20 1.81 2.56
CA VAL A 48 -2.30 1.80 3.72
C VAL A 48 -2.93 2.63 4.84
N LEU A 49 -3.20 1.99 5.98
CA LEU A 49 -3.87 2.59 7.12
C LEU A 49 -2.84 3.02 8.17
N GLY A 50 -2.70 4.33 8.37
CA GLY A 50 -1.83 4.92 9.37
C GLY A 50 -2.56 5.13 10.70
N ALA A 51 -2.56 4.13 11.57
CA ALA A 51 -2.83 4.24 13.00
C ALA A 51 -2.55 2.91 13.69
N ASP A 52 -2.13 2.97 14.95
CA ASP A 52 -1.93 1.85 15.86
C ASP A 52 -2.73 2.05 17.16
N ALA A 53 -2.55 1.16 18.13
CA ALA A 53 -3.28 1.17 19.38
C ALA A 53 -3.16 2.49 20.17
N ASP A 54 -2.06 3.24 20.01
CA ASP A 54 -1.83 4.52 20.69
C ASP A 54 -2.60 5.67 20.00
N HIS A 55 -3.00 5.47 18.74
CA HIS A 55 -3.70 6.45 17.91
C HIS A 55 -5.14 6.05 17.57
N ARG A 56 -5.80 5.31 18.47
CA ARG A 56 -7.20 4.83 18.31
C ARG A 56 -8.18 5.92 17.90
N GLY A 57 -8.04 7.14 18.42
CA GLY A 57 -8.91 8.27 18.05
C GLY A 57 -8.84 8.63 16.56
N ALA A 58 -7.64 8.61 15.97
CA ALA A 58 -7.45 8.87 14.55
C ALA A 58 -8.03 7.75 13.68
N ALA A 59 -7.85 6.49 14.10
CA ALA A 59 -8.47 5.35 13.44
C ALA A 59 -10.00 5.42 13.49
N GLY A 60 -10.56 5.74 14.67
CA GLY A 60 -12.01 5.94 14.85
C GLY A 60 -12.57 7.06 14.00
N TRP A 61 -11.87 8.19 13.90
CA TRP A 61 -12.24 9.28 12.99
C TRP A 61 -12.26 8.83 11.53
N ALA A 62 -11.23 8.13 11.08
CA ALA A 62 -11.14 7.63 9.71
C ALA A 62 -12.24 6.60 9.39
N ALA A 63 -12.60 5.76 10.37
CA ALA A 63 -13.66 4.77 10.26
C ALA A 63 -15.07 5.31 10.56
N SER A 64 -15.22 6.59 10.91
CA SER A 64 -16.52 7.17 11.30
C SER A 64 -17.54 7.19 10.15
N LYS A 65 -17.07 7.13 8.90
CA LYS A 65 -17.88 7.10 7.68
C LYS A 65 -17.32 6.09 6.69
N PRO A 66 -18.15 5.49 5.82
CA PRO A 66 -17.69 4.46 4.89
C PRO A 66 -16.89 5.03 3.70
N ASN A 67 -16.88 6.35 3.51
CA ASN A 67 -16.35 7.00 2.30
C ASN A 67 -14.90 6.63 2.01
N LEU A 68 -14.03 6.57 3.02
CA LEU A 68 -12.61 6.26 2.80
C LEU A 68 -12.42 4.86 2.23
N LEU A 69 -13.09 3.87 2.82
CA LEU A 69 -13.05 2.49 2.36
C LEU A 69 -13.71 2.34 0.99
N ASN A 70 -14.90 2.91 0.79
CA ASN A 70 -15.63 2.82 -0.48
C ASN A 70 -14.83 3.42 -1.63
N VAL A 71 -14.25 4.60 -1.44
CA VAL A 71 -13.45 5.24 -2.49
C VAL A 71 -12.24 4.39 -2.81
N ALA A 72 -11.50 3.91 -1.81
CA ALA A 72 -10.31 3.08 -2.02
C ALA A 72 -10.65 1.75 -2.70
N LEU A 73 -11.69 1.05 -2.24
CA LEU A 73 -12.14 -0.23 -2.78
C LEU A 73 -12.58 -0.10 -4.25
N THR A 74 -13.35 0.93 -4.58
CA THR A 74 -13.83 1.18 -5.95
C THR A 74 -12.73 1.62 -6.93
N ARG A 75 -11.51 1.93 -6.45
CA ARG A 75 -10.36 2.15 -7.34
C ARG A 75 -9.76 0.85 -7.88
N ALA A 76 -9.98 -0.27 -7.20
CA ALA A 76 -9.40 -1.55 -7.59
C ALA A 76 -10.24 -2.23 -8.68
N LYS A 77 -9.64 -2.52 -9.82
CA LYS A 77 -10.29 -3.31 -10.89
C LYS A 77 -10.16 -4.82 -10.68
N ARG A 78 -9.05 -5.27 -10.07
CA ARG A 78 -8.75 -6.71 -9.93
C ARG A 78 -8.40 -7.11 -8.52
N ARG A 79 -7.52 -6.36 -7.84
CA ARG A 79 -7.03 -6.72 -6.50
C ARG A 79 -7.01 -5.52 -5.57
N PHE A 80 -7.53 -5.71 -4.37
CA PHE A 80 -7.52 -4.71 -3.32
C PHE A 80 -6.83 -5.27 -2.08
N TYR A 81 -5.88 -4.53 -1.55
CA TYR A 81 -5.13 -4.89 -0.34
C TYR A 81 -5.29 -3.80 0.70
N ILE A 82 -5.47 -4.20 1.96
CA ILE A 82 -5.39 -3.31 3.11
C ILE A 82 -4.13 -3.66 3.90
N VAL A 83 -3.32 -2.66 4.24
CA VAL A 83 -2.13 -2.80 5.08
C VAL A 83 -2.30 -1.92 6.31
N GLY A 84 -2.26 -2.52 7.51
CA GLY A 84 -2.40 -1.81 8.78
C GLY A 84 -2.46 -2.76 9.98
N ASP A 85 -2.58 -2.20 11.18
CA ASP A 85 -2.78 -2.97 12.42
C ASP A 85 -4.16 -3.64 12.43
N ARG A 86 -4.22 -4.90 11.99
CA ARG A 86 -5.47 -5.66 11.92
C ARG A 86 -6.18 -5.73 13.29
N ALA A 87 -5.44 -5.83 14.40
CA ALA A 87 -6.03 -5.95 15.72
C ALA A 87 -6.82 -4.69 16.12
N LEU A 88 -6.34 -3.52 15.68
CA LEU A 88 -7.07 -2.27 15.80
C LEU A 88 -8.22 -2.18 14.80
N TRP A 89 -7.91 -2.22 13.50
CA TRP A 89 -8.85 -1.83 12.44
C TRP A 89 -10.05 -2.77 12.31
N GLN A 90 -9.91 -4.06 12.63
CA GLN A 90 -11.02 -5.01 12.60
C GLN A 90 -12.12 -4.71 13.65
N THR A 91 -11.82 -3.88 14.64
CA THR A 91 -12.79 -3.52 15.69
C THR A 91 -13.71 -2.37 15.26
N LEU A 92 -13.31 -1.60 14.24
CA LEU A 92 -13.98 -0.38 13.81
C LEU A 92 -15.05 -0.65 12.74
N PRO A 93 -16.09 0.21 12.63
CA PRO A 93 -17.11 0.08 11.59
C PRO A 93 -16.52 0.07 10.17
N TYR A 94 -17.16 -0.65 9.26
CA TYR A 94 -16.77 -0.84 7.85
C TYR A 94 -15.49 -1.66 7.64
N PHE A 95 -14.47 -1.42 8.45
CA PHE A 95 -13.21 -2.16 8.43
C PHE A 95 -13.34 -3.55 9.08
N ARG A 96 -14.28 -3.73 10.01
CA ARG A 96 -14.67 -5.05 10.52
C ARG A 96 -15.18 -5.95 9.39
N GLU A 97 -16.08 -5.42 8.57
CA GLU A 97 -16.67 -6.12 7.42
C GLU A 97 -15.59 -6.45 6.39
N ALA A 98 -14.70 -5.49 6.08
CA ALA A 98 -13.55 -5.74 5.22
C ALA A 98 -12.61 -6.81 5.80
N ALA A 99 -12.32 -6.78 7.10
CA ALA A 99 -11.46 -7.76 7.75
C ALA A 99 -12.07 -9.18 7.72
N ASN A 100 -13.40 -9.29 7.80
CA ASN A 100 -14.11 -10.56 7.69
C ASN A 100 -14.17 -11.08 6.25
N ALA A 101 -14.27 -10.18 5.26
CA ALA A 101 -14.36 -10.54 3.85
C ALA A 101 -13.00 -10.82 3.18
N LEU A 102 -11.92 -10.20 3.68
CA LEU A 102 -10.59 -10.30 3.09
C LEU A 102 -9.72 -11.33 3.82
N GLU A 103 -9.05 -12.19 3.04
CA GLU A 103 -8.03 -13.09 3.55
C GLU A 103 -6.85 -12.32 4.17
N THR A 104 -6.32 -12.84 5.28
CA THR A 104 -5.09 -12.30 5.87
C THR A 104 -3.88 -13.04 5.33
N VAL A 105 -2.90 -12.29 4.85
CA VAL A 105 -1.61 -12.83 4.42
C VAL A 105 -0.49 -12.15 5.20
N GLN A 106 0.45 -12.94 5.70
CA GLN A 106 1.64 -12.40 6.36
C GLN A 106 2.53 -11.69 5.36
N ALA A 107 3.16 -10.58 5.72
CA ALA A 107 4.00 -9.81 4.80
C ALA A 107 5.08 -10.66 4.12
N ARG A 108 5.74 -11.56 4.88
CA ARG A 108 6.74 -12.49 4.33
C ARG A 108 6.16 -13.42 3.25
N GLU A 109 4.93 -13.87 3.46
CA GLU A 109 4.25 -14.79 2.58
C GLU A 109 3.73 -14.06 1.35
N PHE A 110 3.16 -12.87 1.54
CA PHE A 110 2.76 -11.99 0.45
C PHE A 110 3.95 -11.72 -0.48
N LEU A 111 5.10 -11.36 0.08
CA LEU A 111 6.34 -11.12 -0.68
C LEU A 111 6.87 -12.39 -1.34
N ALA A 112 6.72 -13.57 -0.73
CA ALA A 112 7.11 -14.83 -1.35
C ALA A 112 6.20 -15.23 -2.53
N ARG A 113 4.88 -15.09 -2.36
CA ARG A 113 3.87 -15.38 -3.39
C ARG A 113 3.96 -14.43 -4.58
N ASN A 114 4.21 -13.16 -4.29
CA ASN A 114 4.27 -12.10 -5.29
C ASN A 114 5.70 -11.67 -5.58
N ALA A 115 6.70 -12.51 -5.24
CA ALA A 115 8.12 -12.20 -5.38
C ALA A 115 8.31 -11.48 -6.70
N LEU A 116 8.44 -10.14 -6.60
CA LEU A 116 8.38 -9.22 -7.72
C LEU A 116 9.25 -9.85 -8.76
N VAL A 117 8.62 -10.16 -9.91
CA VAL A 117 9.20 -10.95 -11.00
C VAL A 117 10.70 -10.69 -10.98
N ARG A 118 11.48 -11.78 -10.81
CA ARG A 118 12.90 -11.79 -11.13
C ARG A 118 13.00 -11.35 -12.57
N ASP A 119 12.89 -10.07 -12.84
CA ASP A 119 13.15 -9.52 -14.14
C ASP A 119 14.65 -9.35 -14.18
N PRO A 120 15.37 -10.21 -14.93
CA PRO A 120 16.80 -10.01 -15.13
C PRO A 120 17.08 -8.66 -15.81
N ASN A 121 16.05 -8.00 -16.36
CA ASN A 121 16.09 -6.64 -16.83
C ASN A 121 15.29 -5.74 -15.88
N PRO A 122 15.92 -5.06 -14.91
CA PRO A 122 15.20 -4.04 -14.14
C PRO A 122 14.61 -3.03 -15.14
N VAL A 123 13.33 -2.68 -15.00
CA VAL A 123 12.74 -1.55 -15.72
C VAL A 123 13.61 -0.35 -15.40
N LEU A 124 14.49 0.00 -16.32
CA LEU A 124 15.31 1.19 -16.22
C LEU A 124 14.34 2.36 -16.35
N TRP A 125 14.25 3.15 -15.29
CA TRP A 125 13.41 4.34 -15.24
C TRP A 125 14.07 5.46 -16.05
N ASP A 126 14.25 5.21 -17.35
CA ASP A 126 14.67 6.17 -18.37
C ASP A 126 13.57 7.22 -18.56
#